data_AF-A0A544YT07-F1
#
_entry.id   AF-A0A544YT07-F1
#
_cell.length_a   1.000
_cell.length_b   1.000
_cell.length_c   1.000
_cell.angle_alpha   90.00
_cell.angle_beta   90.00
_cell.angle_gamma   90.00
#
_symmetry.space_group_name_H-M   'P 1'
#
loop_
_entity.id
_entity.type
_entity.pdbx_description
1 polymer ?
#
loop_
_entity_poly.entity_id
_entity_poly.type
_entity_poly.pdbx_seq_one_letter_code
_entity_poly.pdbx_strand_id
1 'polypeptide(L)'
;MSLSRRTVAWIVGLLCVLALLPAGVARADNPIVQTIYTADPAPLVYNGRVYLYTGHDEDGSTYFTMKDWRVWSSADMVNWTDH
;
A
#
# COMPACT_ATOMS: atom_id res chain seq x y z
N MET A 1 -45.54 9.89 5.42
CA MET A 1 -45.11 11.31 5.56
C MET A 1 -44.11 11.60 4.46
N SER A 2 -44.45 12.44 3.47
CA SER A 2 -43.51 12.83 2.40
C SER A 2 -42.59 13.94 2.88
N LEU A 3 -41.28 13.79 2.67
CA LEU A 3 -40.30 14.82 3.02
C LEU A 3 -40.54 16.10 2.20
N SER A 4 -40.45 17.26 2.83
CA SER A 4 -40.62 18.54 2.14
C SER A 4 -39.45 18.79 1.19
N ARG A 5 -39.69 19.47 0.06
CA ARG A 5 -38.64 19.86 -0.90
C ARG A 5 -37.51 20.66 -0.24
N ARG A 6 -37.82 21.42 0.81
CA ARG A 6 -36.85 22.16 1.62
C ARG A 6 -35.96 21.23 2.43
N THR A 7 -36.54 20.20 3.05
CA THR A 7 -35.79 19.17 3.79
C THR A 7 -34.84 18.42 2.86
N VAL A 8 -35.26 18.10 1.64
CA VAL A 8 -34.40 17.47 0.63
C VAL A 8 -33.24 18.39 0.24
N ALA A 9 -33.51 19.69 0.00
CA ALA A 9 -32.46 20.66 -0.31
C ALA A 9 -31.42 20.80 0.81
N TRP A 10 -31.84 20.80 2.06
CA TRP A 10 -30.94 20.84 3.22
C TRP A 10 -30.07 19.58 3.33
N ILE A 11 -30.65 18.40 3.10
CA ILE A 11 -29.90 17.13 3.13
C ILE A 11 -28.84 17.11 2.03
N VAL A 12 -29.20 17.51 0.81
CA VAL A 12 -28.26 17.59 -0.32
C VAL A 12 -27.17 18.61 -0.04
N GLY A 13 -27.52 19.79 0.47
CA GLY A 13 -26.54 20.81 0.85
C GLY A 13 -25.55 20.31 1.90
N LEU A 14 -26.03 19.61 2.93
CA LEU A 14 -25.19 19.03 3.97
C LEU A 14 -24.25 17.94 3.41
N LEU A 15 -24.76 17.06 2.54
CA LEU A 15 -23.96 16.02 1.88
C LEU A 15 -22.87 16.62 0.99
N CYS A 16 -23.17 17.70 0.25
CA CYS A 16 -22.17 18.39 -0.56
C CYS A 16 -21.06 19.04 0.29
N VAL A 17 -21.42 19.64 1.44
CA VAL A 17 -20.43 20.23 2.36
C VAL A 17 -19.54 19.15 3.00
N LEU A 18 -20.13 18.00 3.39
CA LEU A 18 -19.36 16.86 3.91
C LEU A 18 -18.39 16.27 2.89
N ALA A 19 -18.76 16.24 1.60
CA ALA A 19 -17.89 15.75 0.53
C ALA A 19 -16.69 16.67 0.23
N LEU A 20 -16.74 17.94 0.66
CA LEU A 20 -15.66 18.91 0.52
C LEU A 20 -14.65 18.87 1.68
N LEU A 21 -14.88 18.03 2.69
CA LEU A 21 -13.90 17.83 3.76
C LEU A 21 -12.62 17.22 3.16
N PRO A 22 -11.44 17.75 3.50
CA PRO A 22 -10.20 17.23 2.96
C PRO A 22 -10.05 15.75 3.34
N ALA A 23 -9.89 14.90 2.33
CA ALA A 23 -9.42 13.54 2.55
C ALA A 23 -8.07 13.62 3.29
N GLY A 24 -7.91 12.82 4.35
CA GLY A 24 -6.68 12.82 5.14
C GLY A 24 -5.44 12.58 4.27
N VAL A 25 -4.28 13.00 4.77
CA VAL A 25 -2.99 12.78 4.08
C VAL A 25 -2.80 11.28 3.87
N ALA A 26 -2.69 10.85 2.61
CA ALA A 26 -2.35 9.47 2.28
C ALA A 26 -0.95 9.15 2.82
N ARG A 27 -0.83 8.07 3.60
CA ARG A 27 0.46 7.54 4.03
C ARG A 27 0.89 6.46 3.05
N ALA A 28 2.16 6.46 2.67
CA ALA A 28 2.73 5.35 1.91
C ALA A 28 2.95 4.16 2.86
N ASP A 29 2.63 2.95 2.40
CA ASP A 29 2.82 1.70 3.15
C ASP A 29 4.27 1.17 3.08
N ASN A 30 5.22 2.03 2.78
CA ASN A 30 6.63 1.66 2.71
C ASN A 30 7.27 1.65 4.11
N PRO A 31 8.17 0.70 4.40
CA PRO A 31 8.68 -0.34 3.49
C PRO A 31 7.69 -1.51 3.31
N ILE A 32 7.66 -2.09 2.10
CA ILE A 32 6.79 -3.22 1.73
C ILE A 32 7.15 -4.54 2.41
N VAL A 33 8.39 -4.66 2.90
CA VAL A 33 8.84 -5.75 3.78
C VAL A 33 9.22 -5.12 5.11
N GLN A 34 8.64 -5.64 6.20
CA GLN A 34 8.79 -5.07 7.55
C GLN A 34 9.40 -6.07 8.55
N THR A 35 9.69 -7.29 8.11
CA THR A 35 10.13 -8.41 8.97
C THR A 35 11.61 -8.73 8.87
N ILE A 36 12.27 -8.38 7.76
CA ILE A 36 13.71 -8.57 7.52
C ILE A 36 14.26 -7.39 6.71
N TYR A 37 15.59 -7.22 6.73
CA TYR A 37 16.25 -6.23 5.88
C TYR A 37 16.49 -6.77 4.47
N THR A 38 15.96 -6.05 3.48
CA THR A 38 16.04 -6.41 2.06
C THR A 38 16.83 -5.38 1.28
N ALA A 39 17.66 -5.84 0.32
CA ALA A 39 18.48 -4.99 -0.53
C ALA A 39 18.34 -5.34 -2.02
N ASP A 40 18.66 -4.38 -2.89
CA ASP A 40 18.79 -4.57 -4.34
C ASP A 40 17.55 -5.16 -5.04
N PRO A 41 16.38 -4.49 -4.96
CA PRO A 41 15.13 -5.01 -5.53
C PRO A 41 15.15 -5.12 -7.06
N ALA A 42 14.75 -6.29 -7.57
CA ALA A 42 14.55 -6.57 -8.99
C ALA A 42 13.10 -7.07 -9.25
N PRO A 43 12.20 -6.25 -9.78
CA PRO A 43 10.81 -6.63 -10.03
C PRO A 43 10.63 -7.40 -11.35
N LEU A 44 9.73 -8.39 -11.34
CA LEU A 44 9.22 -9.13 -12.50
C LEU A 44 7.69 -9.10 -12.48
N VAL A 45 7.08 -8.66 -13.58
CA VAL A 45 5.63 -8.75 -13.75
C VAL A 45 5.29 -10.01 -14.54
N TYR A 46 4.51 -10.89 -13.95
CA TYR A 46 4.09 -12.14 -14.58
C TYR A 46 2.69 -12.53 -14.15
N ASN A 47 1.85 -12.91 -15.12
CA ASN A 47 0.48 -13.39 -14.92
C ASN A 47 -0.37 -12.51 -13.97
N GLY A 48 -0.33 -11.19 -14.17
CA GLY A 48 -1.12 -10.23 -13.38
C GLY A 48 -0.60 -9.98 -11.97
N ARG A 49 0.62 -10.42 -11.63
CA ARG A 49 1.25 -10.19 -10.33
C ARG A 49 2.62 -9.56 -10.52
N VAL A 50 3.05 -8.77 -9.53
CA VAL A 50 4.47 -8.41 -9.38
C VAL A 50 5.14 -9.45 -8.48
N TYR A 51 6.32 -9.88 -8.89
CA TYR A 51 7.26 -10.64 -8.09
C TYR A 51 8.46 -9.74 -7.85
N LEU A 52 8.89 -9.59 -6.61
CA LEU A 52 10.04 -8.79 -6.24
C LEU A 52 11.12 -9.73 -5.74
N TYR A 53 12.29 -9.69 -6.36
CA TYR A 53 13.47 -10.41 -5.90
C TYR A 53 14.38 -9.44 -5.16
N THR A 54 14.93 -9.84 -4.03
CA THR A 54 15.88 -9.01 -3.27
C THR A 54 16.91 -9.90 -2.58
N GLY A 55 18.05 -9.33 -2.21
CA GLY A 55 18.95 -9.91 -1.22
C GLY A 55 18.48 -9.67 0.22
N HIS A 56 18.93 -10.50 1.15
CA HIS A 56 18.67 -10.36 2.59
C HIS A 56 19.96 -9.98 3.32
N ASP A 57 20.00 -8.78 3.87
CA ASP A 57 21.09 -8.30 4.72
C ASP A 57 20.87 -8.73 6.18
N GLU A 58 21.94 -9.07 6.88
CA GLU A 58 21.91 -9.28 8.33
C GLU A 58 21.76 -7.95 9.09
N ASP A 59 21.24 -8.03 10.32
CA ASP A 59 21.11 -6.88 11.20
C ASP A 59 22.46 -6.18 11.42
N GLY A 60 22.51 -4.87 11.14
CA GLY A 60 23.72 -4.07 11.29
C GLY A 60 24.79 -4.33 10.23
N SER A 61 24.45 -4.96 9.11
CA SER A 61 25.36 -5.11 7.97
C SER A 61 25.93 -3.76 7.52
N THR A 62 27.25 -3.69 7.36
CA THR A 62 27.98 -2.50 6.86
C THR A 62 28.67 -2.73 5.52
N TYR A 63 28.54 -3.94 4.97
CA TYR A 63 29.18 -4.37 3.73
C TYR A 63 28.29 -5.40 3.02
N PHE A 64 28.72 -5.92 1.87
CA PHE A 64 27.97 -6.90 1.10
C PHE A 64 27.96 -8.28 1.80
N THR A 65 27.07 -8.44 2.79
CA THR A 65 26.84 -9.67 3.55
C THR A 65 25.44 -10.17 3.25
N MET A 66 25.27 -10.77 2.07
CA MET A 66 23.99 -11.29 1.61
C MET A 66 23.82 -12.74 2.09
N LYS A 67 22.85 -12.96 2.98
CA LYS A 67 22.58 -14.28 3.57
C LYS A 67 21.95 -15.23 2.57
N ASP A 68 20.88 -14.77 1.94
CA ASP A 68 20.08 -15.50 0.99
C ASP A 68 19.37 -14.56 0.01
N TRP A 69 18.76 -15.16 -1.01
CA TRP A 69 17.83 -14.50 -1.90
C TRP A 69 16.42 -14.74 -1.40
N ARG A 70 15.57 -13.72 -1.53
CA ARG A 70 14.17 -13.77 -1.13
C ARG A 70 13.28 -13.28 -2.25
N VAL A 71 12.05 -13.80 -2.29
CA VAL A 71 11.06 -13.45 -3.32
C VAL A 71 9.74 -13.12 -2.65
N TRP A 72 9.15 -11.99 -3.05
CA TRP A 72 7.82 -11.58 -2.63
C TRP A 72 6.91 -11.49 -3.83
N SER A 73 5.60 -11.64 -3.64
CA SER A 73 4.64 -11.37 -4.71
C SER A 73 3.40 -10.64 -4.23
N SER A 74 2.85 -9.78 -5.09
CA SER A 74 1.58 -9.10 -4.83
C SER A 74 0.73 -8.99 -6.09
N ALA A 75 -0.59 -8.97 -5.91
CA ALA A 75 -1.56 -8.67 -6.98
C ALA A 75 -2.16 -7.27 -6.84
N ASP A 76 -1.94 -6.58 -5.72
CA ASP A 76 -2.59 -5.31 -5.39
C ASP A 76 -1.60 -4.23 -4.88
N MET A 77 -0.30 -4.55 -4.84
CA MET A 77 0.80 -3.71 -4.33
C MET A 77 0.74 -3.42 -2.82
N VAL A 78 -0.22 -4.00 -2.10
CA VAL A 78 -0.44 -3.79 -0.65
C VAL A 78 -0.17 -5.07 0.12
N ASN A 79 -0.73 -6.19 -0.33
CA ASN A 79 -0.60 -7.49 0.30
C ASN A 79 0.51 -8.30 -0.38
N TRP A 80 1.57 -8.59 0.36
CA TRP A 80 2.75 -9.29 -0.14
C TRP A 80 2.86 -10.70 0.46
N THR A 81 3.05 -11.70 -0.40
CA THR A 81 3.34 -13.08 -0.02
C THR A 81 4.83 -13.34 -0.10
N ASP A 82 5.43 -13.90 0.96
CA ASP A 82 6.82 -14.36 1.03
C ASP A 82 6.92 -15.83 0.54
N HIS A 83 7.99 -16.20 -0.19
CA HIS A 83 8.18 -17.51 -0.84
C HIS A 83 9.46 -18.23 -0.40
#